data_AF-A0A1I3R0K0-F1
#
_entry.id   AF-A0A1I3R0K0-F1
#
_cell.length_a   1.000
_cell.length_b   1.000
_cell.length_c   1.000
_cell.angle_alpha   90.00
_cell.angle_beta   90.00
_cell.angle_gamma   90.00
#
_symmetry.space_group_name_H-M   'P 1'
#
loop_
_entity.id
_entity.type
_entity.pdbx_description
1 polymer ?
#
loop_
_entity_poly.entity_id
_entity_poly.type
_entity_poly.pdbx_seq_one_letter_code
_entity_poly.pdbx_strand_id
1 'polypeptide(L)'
;MYEYIIRDYLSLPREILSSFIVLDNGKDGYYERGDNNRHNRIRITQELYPVFATEHKSLIRFLLEQEIESCALYEYGTDLMRALSYMLLTMADIEDSLLFYRTKFETHFDARCAMDIEPIFGEDKDKTKAYFLGKNQDVVNVIEYYEQFPYISKTDYIKQIQDHKLMEYWLYNND
;
A
#
# COMPACT_ATOMS: atom_id res chain seq x y z
N MET A 1 2.69 8.64 -21.07
CA MET A 1 1.25 8.50 -20.73
C MET A 1 1.07 8.59 -19.22
N TYR A 2 1.82 7.84 -18.42
CA TYR A 2 1.72 7.90 -16.97
C TYR A 2 2.19 9.24 -16.38
N GLU A 3 3.17 9.93 -16.97
CA GLU A 3 3.57 11.28 -16.55
C GLU A 3 2.38 12.27 -16.43
N TYR A 4 1.48 12.27 -17.43
CA TYR A 4 0.25 13.07 -17.39
C TYR A 4 -0.65 12.67 -16.20
N ILE A 5 -0.72 11.38 -15.92
CA ILE A 5 -1.55 10.85 -14.83
C ILE A 5 -0.97 11.22 -13.46
N ILE A 6 0.35 11.05 -13.32
CA ILE A 6 1.11 11.39 -12.12
C ILE A 6 0.91 12.86 -11.77
N ARG A 7 0.99 13.74 -12.76
CA ARG A 7 0.87 15.18 -12.57
C ARG A 7 -0.57 15.63 -12.30
N ASP A 8 -1.54 15.08 -13.02
CA ASP A 8 -2.88 15.67 -13.09
C ASP A 8 -3.97 14.82 -12.40
N TYR A 9 -3.59 13.75 -11.66
CA TYR A 9 -4.47 12.73 -11.05
C TYR A 9 -5.83 13.25 -10.53
N LEU A 10 -5.82 14.28 -9.68
CA LEU A 10 -7.04 14.81 -9.04
C LEU A 10 -8.05 15.41 -10.02
N SER A 11 -7.62 15.77 -11.22
CA SER A 11 -8.45 16.37 -12.27
C SER A 11 -8.87 15.40 -13.37
N LEU A 12 -8.38 14.16 -13.31
CA LEU A 12 -8.59 13.20 -14.39
C LEU A 12 -10.00 12.64 -14.40
N PRO A 13 -10.60 12.47 -15.59
CA PRO A 13 -11.86 11.77 -15.72
C PRO A 13 -11.70 10.28 -15.37
N ARG A 14 -12.79 9.67 -14.88
CA ARG A 14 -12.81 8.28 -14.40
C ARG A 14 -12.40 7.28 -15.47
N GLU A 15 -12.66 7.59 -16.73
CA GLU A 15 -12.32 6.77 -17.90
C GLU A 15 -10.80 6.64 -18.10
N ILE A 16 -10.00 7.62 -17.67
CA ILE A 16 -8.54 7.50 -17.66
C ILE A 16 -8.09 6.63 -16.49
N LEU A 17 -8.76 6.76 -15.34
CA LEU A 17 -8.43 6.01 -14.13
C LEU A 17 -8.87 4.54 -14.21
N SER A 18 -9.80 4.18 -15.10
CA SER A 18 -10.32 2.81 -15.20
C SER A 18 -9.27 1.78 -15.57
N SER A 19 -8.16 2.16 -16.20
CA SER A 19 -7.04 1.25 -16.49
C SER A 19 -6.20 0.89 -15.27
N PHE A 20 -6.46 1.49 -14.11
CA PHE A 20 -5.80 1.21 -12.84
C PHE A 20 -6.74 0.55 -11.84
N ILE A 21 -8.06 0.57 -12.08
CA ILE A 21 -9.03 -0.09 -11.22
C ILE A 21 -8.93 -1.61 -11.43
N VAL A 22 -9.07 -2.39 -10.36
CA VAL A 22 -9.07 -3.86 -10.44
C VAL A 22 -10.09 -4.34 -11.47
N LEU A 23 -9.65 -5.18 -12.41
CA LEU A 23 -10.48 -5.71 -13.48
C LEU A 23 -10.30 -7.22 -13.61
N ASP A 24 -11.27 -7.97 -13.09
CA ASP A 24 -11.32 -9.42 -13.21
C ASP A 24 -11.24 -9.85 -14.68
N ASN A 25 -10.40 -10.84 -14.95
CA ASN A 25 -10.19 -11.35 -16.31
C ASN A 25 -11.25 -12.35 -16.79
N GLY A 26 -12.26 -12.63 -15.96
CA GLY A 26 -13.41 -13.48 -16.29
C GLY A 26 -13.10 -14.98 -16.31
N LYS A 27 -11.95 -15.39 -15.76
CA LYS A 27 -11.56 -16.80 -15.67
C LYS A 27 -11.82 -17.34 -14.27
N ASP A 28 -12.29 -18.60 -14.20
CA ASP A 28 -12.59 -19.28 -12.94
C ASP A 28 -11.51 -20.31 -12.53
N GLY A 29 -10.51 -20.53 -13.39
CA GLY A 29 -9.43 -21.48 -13.13
C GLY A 29 -8.47 -21.02 -12.04
N TYR A 30 -8.03 -21.96 -11.20
CA TYR A 30 -6.95 -21.73 -10.25
C TYR A 30 -5.66 -21.36 -11.00
N TYR A 31 -5.00 -20.26 -10.61
CA TYR A 31 -3.92 -19.56 -11.33
C TYR A 31 -4.29 -18.92 -12.69
N GLU A 32 -5.52 -19.07 -13.16
CA GLU A 32 -5.97 -18.40 -14.38
C GLU A 32 -6.71 -17.10 -14.06
N ARG A 33 -7.44 -17.08 -12.95
CA ARG A 33 -8.17 -15.92 -12.46
C ARG A 33 -7.20 -14.80 -12.10
N GLY A 34 -7.56 -13.56 -12.46
CA GLY A 34 -6.63 -12.45 -12.26
C GLY A 34 -7.12 -11.05 -12.59
N ASP A 35 -6.25 -10.07 -12.38
CA ASP A 35 -6.47 -8.66 -12.65
C ASP A 35 -5.76 -8.19 -13.93
N ASN A 36 -6.55 -7.88 -14.96
CA ASN A 36 -6.05 -7.39 -16.25
C ASN A 36 -5.32 -6.04 -16.16
N ASN A 37 -5.61 -5.22 -15.15
CA ASN A 37 -5.07 -3.87 -14.99
C ASN A 37 -3.85 -3.80 -14.08
N ARG A 38 -3.47 -4.88 -13.40
CA ARG A 38 -2.35 -4.89 -12.44
C ARG A 38 -1.04 -4.41 -13.07
N HIS A 39 -0.77 -4.77 -14.32
CA HIS A 39 0.43 -4.30 -15.03
C HIS A 39 0.50 -2.77 -15.13
N ASN A 40 -0.62 -2.09 -15.34
CA ASN A 40 -0.65 -0.63 -15.42
C ASN A 40 -0.29 0.01 -14.07
N ARG A 41 -0.78 -0.57 -12.96
CA ARG A 41 -0.43 -0.12 -11.60
C ARG A 41 1.05 -0.34 -11.27
N ILE A 42 1.66 -1.44 -11.73
CA ILE A 42 3.11 -1.65 -11.62
C ILE A 42 3.86 -0.55 -12.39
N ARG A 43 3.51 -0.34 -13.67
CA ARG A 43 4.20 0.63 -14.54
C ARG A 43 4.13 2.05 -14.03
N ILE A 44 2.96 2.54 -13.64
CA ILE A 44 2.84 3.89 -13.09
C ILE A 44 3.62 4.03 -11.77
N THR A 45 3.64 3.00 -10.92
CA THR A 45 4.40 3.04 -9.66
C THR A 45 5.90 3.08 -9.90
N GLN A 46 6.41 2.33 -10.88
CA GLN A 46 7.81 2.40 -11.32
C GLN A 46 8.19 3.80 -11.83
N GLU A 47 7.32 4.45 -12.63
CA GLU A 47 7.54 5.82 -13.12
C GLU A 47 7.38 6.88 -12.02
N LEU A 48 6.51 6.64 -11.03
CA LEU A 48 6.27 7.54 -9.91
C LEU A 48 7.40 7.50 -8.87
N TYR A 49 7.96 6.32 -8.58
CA TYR A 49 8.99 6.13 -7.56
C TYR A 49 10.22 7.08 -7.62
N PRO A 50 10.79 7.43 -8.78
CA PRO A 50 11.91 8.36 -8.82
C PRO A 50 11.53 9.83 -8.54
N VAL A 51 10.25 10.18 -8.60
CA VAL A 51 9.77 11.58 -8.58
C VAL A 51 8.67 11.87 -7.56
N PHE A 52 8.27 10.87 -6.77
CA PHE A 52 7.15 11.04 -5.85
C PHE A 52 7.46 12.08 -4.77
N ALA A 53 6.39 12.73 -4.33
CA ALA A 53 6.40 13.84 -3.40
C ALA A 53 5.00 13.96 -2.78
N THR A 54 4.81 14.84 -1.80
CA THR A 54 3.56 14.94 -1.02
C THR A 54 2.33 15.20 -1.90
N GLU A 55 2.46 15.93 -3.01
CA GLU A 55 1.36 16.16 -3.97
C GLU A 55 0.84 14.88 -4.62
N HIS A 56 1.65 13.81 -4.65
CA HIS A 56 1.30 12.52 -5.24
C HIS A 56 0.60 11.59 -4.23
N LYS A 57 0.44 12.00 -2.97
CA LYS A 57 -0.16 11.17 -1.90
C LYS A 57 -1.50 10.56 -2.30
N SER A 58 -2.39 11.34 -2.92
CA SER A 58 -3.71 10.85 -3.32
C SER A 58 -3.64 9.76 -4.39
N LEU A 59 -2.69 9.83 -5.32
CA LEU A 59 -2.46 8.79 -6.32
C LEU A 59 -1.89 7.53 -5.66
N ILE A 60 -0.92 7.67 -4.76
CA ILE A 60 -0.32 6.54 -4.03
C ILE A 60 -1.38 5.80 -3.20
N ARG A 61 -2.23 6.54 -2.48
CA ARG A 61 -3.35 5.97 -1.72
C ARG A 61 -4.30 5.19 -2.63
N PHE A 62 -4.70 5.78 -3.76
CA PHE A 62 -5.57 5.13 -4.74
C PHE A 62 -4.96 3.83 -5.27
N LEU A 63 -3.69 3.85 -5.68
CA LEU A 63 -3.00 2.66 -6.18
C LEU A 63 -2.93 1.57 -5.09
N LEU A 64 -2.66 1.94 -3.84
CA LEU A 64 -2.60 1.00 -2.72
C LEU A 64 -3.97 0.39 -2.44
N GLU A 65 -5.04 1.18 -2.46
CA GLU A 65 -6.42 0.68 -2.31
C GLU A 65 -6.77 -0.36 -3.38
N GLN A 66 -6.37 -0.12 -4.64
CA GLN A 66 -6.59 -1.07 -5.73
C GLN A 66 -5.74 -2.35 -5.57
N GLU A 67 -4.52 -2.26 -5.04
CA GLU A 67 -3.74 -3.46 -4.76
C GLU A 67 -4.31 -4.27 -3.58
N ILE A 68 -4.87 -3.63 -2.55
CA ILE A 68 -5.58 -4.31 -1.46
C ILE A 68 -6.77 -5.09 -2.02
N GLU A 69 -7.60 -4.44 -2.84
CA GLU A 69 -8.75 -5.08 -3.50
C GLU A 69 -8.30 -6.26 -4.39
N SER A 70 -7.25 -6.06 -5.20
CA SER A 70 -6.69 -7.12 -6.04
C SER A 70 -6.19 -8.29 -5.19
N CYS A 71 -5.48 -8.02 -4.10
CA CYS A 71 -4.93 -9.06 -3.23
C CYS A 71 -6.01 -9.77 -2.39
N ALA A 72 -7.13 -9.13 -2.09
CA ALA A 72 -8.26 -9.82 -1.45
C ALA A 72 -8.94 -10.83 -2.40
N LEU A 73 -8.87 -10.59 -3.71
CA LEU A 73 -9.54 -11.40 -4.74
C LEU A 73 -8.65 -12.46 -5.39
N TYR A 74 -7.34 -12.20 -5.47
CA TYR A 74 -6.38 -12.98 -6.23
C TYR A 74 -5.10 -13.21 -5.43
N GLU A 75 -4.49 -14.39 -5.58
CA GLU A 75 -3.21 -14.72 -4.98
C GLU A 75 -2.08 -14.19 -5.88
N TYR A 76 -1.61 -12.97 -5.59
CA TYR A 76 -0.50 -12.32 -6.29
C TYR A 76 0.65 -11.98 -5.36
N GLY A 77 1.79 -11.64 -5.96
CA GLY A 77 2.94 -11.08 -5.24
C GLY A 77 2.58 -9.77 -4.50
N THR A 78 3.15 -9.61 -3.32
CA THR A 78 2.87 -8.52 -2.36
C THR A 78 3.80 -7.31 -2.54
N ASP A 79 4.74 -7.39 -3.46
CA ASP A 79 5.81 -6.41 -3.59
C ASP A 79 5.32 -5.02 -4.00
N LEU A 80 4.34 -4.94 -4.91
CA LEU A 80 3.75 -3.65 -5.27
C LEU A 80 3.03 -3.00 -4.07
N MET A 81 2.32 -3.79 -3.25
CA MET A 81 1.71 -3.29 -2.01
C MET A 81 2.76 -2.78 -1.01
N ARG A 82 3.88 -3.48 -0.85
CA ARG A 82 4.99 -3.05 0.01
C ARG A 82 5.60 -1.74 -0.48
N ALA A 83 5.85 -1.64 -1.78
CA ALA A 83 6.40 -0.44 -2.39
C ALA A 83 5.47 0.77 -2.19
N LEU A 84 4.17 0.63 -2.46
CA LEU A 84 3.18 1.69 -2.27
C LEU A 84 3.00 2.04 -0.79
N SER A 85 3.03 1.06 0.11
CA SER A 85 2.96 1.29 1.55
C SER A 85 4.15 2.10 2.05
N TYR A 86 5.36 1.78 1.60
CA TYR A 86 6.55 2.58 1.90
C TYR A 86 6.43 4.00 1.36
N MET A 87 6.06 4.16 0.08
CA MET A 87 5.91 5.49 -0.53
C MET A 87 4.92 6.34 0.26
N LEU A 88 3.77 5.77 0.65
CA LEU A 88 2.80 6.46 1.49
C LEU A 88 3.37 6.80 2.87
N LEU A 89 4.07 5.85 3.51
CA LEU A 89 4.61 6.04 4.86
C LEU A 89 5.55 7.24 4.97
N THR A 90 6.34 7.53 3.93
CA THR A 90 7.25 8.69 3.91
C THR A 90 6.54 10.05 3.98
N MET A 91 5.23 10.10 3.68
CA MET A 91 4.39 11.30 3.70
C MET A 91 3.07 11.11 4.49
N ALA A 92 3.01 10.07 5.31
CA ALA A 92 1.79 9.65 5.97
C ALA A 92 1.37 10.63 7.07
N ASP A 93 0.06 10.87 7.17
CA ASP A 93 -0.62 11.45 8.33
C ASP A 93 -1.26 10.36 9.18
N ILE A 94 -1.91 10.75 10.27
CA ILE A 94 -2.47 9.81 11.24
C ILE A 94 -3.66 9.04 10.66
N GLU A 95 -4.38 9.62 9.70
CA GLU A 95 -5.48 8.98 8.99
C GLU A 95 -5.03 7.80 8.12
N ASP A 96 -3.81 7.85 7.57
CA ASP A 96 -3.27 6.78 6.73
C ASP A 96 -3.05 5.46 7.48
N SER A 97 -2.95 5.47 8.82
CA SER A 97 -2.84 4.24 9.62
C SER A 97 -3.99 3.27 9.39
N LEU A 98 -5.20 3.76 9.05
CA LEU A 98 -6.29 2.88 8.66
C LEU A 98 -6.00 2.16 7.34
N LEU A 99 -5.42 2.87 6.36
CA LEU A 99 -5.06 2.23 5.08
C LEU A 99 -3.95 1.19 5.29
N PHE A 100 -2.94 1.47 6.14
CA PHE A 100 -1.93 0.48 6.50
C PHE A 100 -2.50 -0.75 7.21
N TYR A 101 -3.50 -0.56 8.07
CA TYR A 101 -4.24 -1.68 8.68
C TYR A 101 -4.88 -2.54 7.60
N ARG A 102 -5.59 -1.92 6.64
CA ARG A 102 -6.25 -2.63 5.55
C ARG A 102 -5.24 -3.40 4.70
N THR A 103 -4.07 -2.81 4.40
CA THR A 103 -3.00 -3.46 3.66
C THR A 103 -2.54 -4.77 4.30
N LYS A 104 -2.53 -4.86 5.63
CA LYS A 104 -2.10 -6.08 6.33
C LYS A 104 -3.25 -7.06 6.59
N PHE A 105 -4.44 -6.57 6.91
CA PHE A 105 -5.51 -7.41 7.47
C PHE A 105 -6.68 -7.68 6.51
N GLU A 106 -6.94 -6.81 5.53
CA GLU A 106 -8.00 -6.97 4.52
C GLU A 106 -7.51 -7.64 3.22
N THR A 107 -6.54 -8.54 3.35
CA THR A 107 -5.91 -9.28 2.24
C THR A 107 -5.90 -10.79 2.51
N HIS A 108 -5.44 -11.59 1.54
CA HIS A 108 -5.23 -13.02 1.79
C HIS A 108 -4.14 -13.29 2.85
N PHE A 109 -4.09 -14.52 3.35
CA PHE A 109 -3.22 -14.92 4.47
C PHE A 109 -1.73 -14.68 4.17
N ASP A 110 -1.25 -15.10 3.00
CA ASP A 110 0.17 -14.91 2.64
C ASP A 110 0.57 -13.43 2.59
N ALA A 111 -0.33 -12.55 2.14
CA ALA A 111 -0.12 -11.11 2.17
C ALA A 111 -0.06 -10.58 3.59
N ARG A 112 -0.94 -11.04 4.49
CA ARG A 112 -0.88 -10.66 5.90
C ARG A 112 0.46 -11.02 6.56
N CYS A 113 1.02 -12.18 6.21
CA CYS A 113 2.33 -12.63 6.67
C CYS A 113 3.47 -11.80 6.07
N ALA A 114 3.30 -11.34 4.82
CA ALA A 114 4.27 -10.58 4.06
C ALA A 114 4.35 -9.09 4.45
N MET A 115 3.24 -8.49 4.85
CA MET A 115 3.17 -7.05 5.17
C MET A 115 3.63 -6.77 6.61
N ASP A 116 4.44 -5.74 6.78
CA ASP A 116 4.96 -5.31 8.07
C ASP A 116 3.90 -4.61 8.93
N ILE A 117 4.11 -4.58 10.25
CA ILE A 117 3.17 -3.99 11.21
C ILE A 117 3.47 -2.51 11.48
N GLU A 118 4.74 -2.13 11.36
CA GLU A 118 5.31 -0.82 11.68
C GLU A 118 4.53 0.35 11.07
N PRO A 119 4.06 0.31 9.80
CA PRO A 119 3.31 1.41 9.22
C PRO A 119 2.02 1.76 9.99
N ILE A 120 1.38 0.79 10.65
CA ILE A 120 0.12 1.01 11.39
C ILE A 120 0.34 1.93 12.60
N PHE A 121 1.51 1.87 13.24
CA PHE A 121 1.81 2.70 14.41
C PHE A 121 1.89 4.20 14.08
N GLY A 122 2.09 4.56 12.80
CA GLY A 122 2.25 5.94 12.37
C GLY A 122 3.51 6.57 12.97
N GLU A 123 3.46 7.89 13.18
CA GLU A 123 4.58 8.62 13.81
C GLU A 123 4.76 8.24 15.29
N ASP A 124 3.64 8.01 15.98
CA ASP A 124 3.58 7.77 17.41
C ASP A 124 2.36 6.91 17.71
N LYS A 125 2.59 5.69 18.21
CA LYS A 125 1.53 4.70 18.47
C LYS A 125 0.48 5.20 19.45
N ASP A 126 0.86 5.99 20.46
CA ASP A 126 -0.06 6.46 21.49
C ASP A 126 -0.97 7.53 20.90
N LYS A 127 -0.42 8.42 20.05
CA LYS A 127 -1.23 9.38 19.28
C LYS A 127 -2.16 8.66 18.31
N THR A 128 -1.65 7.68 17.56
CA THR A 128 -2.46 6.89 16.61
C THR A 128 -3.60 6.17 17.33
N LYS A 129 -3.31 5.47 18.43
CA LYS A 129 -4.31 4.81 19.27
C LYS A 129 -5.37 5.78 19.78
N ALA A 130 -4.95 6.94 20.31
CA ALA A 130 -5.87 7.98 20.77
C ALA A 130 -6.75 8.56 19.64
N TYR A 131 -6.19 8.70 18.43
CA TYR A 131 -6.94 9.20 17.27
C TYR A 131 -8.03 8.23 16.81
N PHE A 132 -7.74 6.92 16.84
CA PHE A 132 -8.68 5.87 16.40
C PHE A 132 -9.63 5.39 17.49
N LEU A 133 -9.41 5.77 18.75
CA LEU A 133 -10.32 5.45 19.84
C LEU A 133 -11.75 5.96 19.53
N GLY A 134 -12.71 5.04 19.48
CA GLY A 134 -14.10 5.33 19.09
C GLY A 134 -14.35 5.57 17.61
N LYS A 135 -13.32 5.58 16.74
CA LYS A 135 -13.45 5.67 15.27
C LYS A 135 -13.23 4.33 14.58
N ASN A 136 -12.21 3.58 15.00
CA ASN A 136 -11.92 2.25 14.50
C ASN A 136 -11.25 1.43 15.62
N GLN A 137 -12.01 0.53 16.22
CA GLN A 137 -11.53 -0.27 17.35
C GLN A 137 -10.51 -1.34 16.92
N ASP A 138 -10.55 -1.80 15.67
CA ASP A 138 -9.63 -2.82 15.19
C ASP A 138 -8.19 -2.31 15.10
N VAL A 139 -8.00 -1.06 14.66
CA VAL A 139 -6.68 -0.40 14.68
C VAL A 139 -6.17 -0.29 16.11
N VAL A 140 -7.02 0.13 17.06
CA VAL A 140 -6.65 0.23 18.49
C VAL A 140 -6.22 -1.13 19.04
N ASN A 141 -7.03 -2.16 18.83
CA ASN A 141 -6.76 -3.52 19.33
C ASN A 141 -5.46 -4.08 18.74
N VAL A 142 -5.18 -3.82 17.46
CA VAL A 142 -3.92 -4.23 16.83
C VAL A 142 -2.74 -3.52 17.48
N ILE A 143 -2.81 -2.21 17.69
CA ILE A 143 -1.73 -1.48 18.35
C ILE A 143 -1.47 -2.04 19.75
N GLU A 144 -2.51 -2.21 20.57
CA GLU A 144 -2.41 -2.77 21.91
C GLU A 144 -1.83 -4.20 21.92
N TYR A 145 -2.25 -5.04 20.97
CA TYR A 145 -1.71 -6.39 20.85
C TYR A 145 -0.23 -6.37 20.48
N TYR A 146 0.20 -5.51 19.56
CA TYR A 146 1.60 -5.50 19.11
C TYR A 146 2.55 -4.72 20.04
N GLU A 147 2.03 -3.91 20.95
CA GLU A 147 2.82 -3.23 21.99
C GLU A 147 3.58 -4.20 22.92
N GLN A 148 3.16 -5.46 23.00
CA GLN A 148 3.84 -6.49 23.79
C GLN A 148 5.11 -7.06 23.11
N PHE A 149 5.36 -6.73 21.84
CA PHE A 149 6.52 -7.18 21.07
C PHE A 149 7.48 -6.02 20.79
N PRO A 150 8.78 -6.31 20.56
CA PRO A 150 9.69 -5.31 20.02
C PRO A 150 9.18 -4.79 18.67
N TYR A 151 9.09 -3.48 18.54
CA TYR A 151 8.82 -2.80 17.28
C TYR A 151 9.83 -1.67 17.08
N ILE A 152 10.00 -1.23 15.84
CA ILE A 152 10.88 -0.13 15.49
C ILE A 152 10.09 1.13 15.14
N SER A 153 10.71 2.30 15.30
CA SER A 153 10.06 3.56 14.97
C SER A 153 9.84 3.67 13.46
N LYS A 154 8.89 4.51 13.03
CA LYS A 154 8.68 4.84 11.61
C LYS A 154 9.98 5.29 10.93
N THR A 155 10.77 6.13 11.60
CA THR A 155 12.07 6.61 11.09
C THR A 155 13.05 5.46 10.88
N ASP A 156 13.16 4.55 11.85
CA ASP A 156 14.07 3.40 11.75
C ASP A 156 13.61 2.39 10.69
N TYR A 157 12.29 2.17 10.56
CA TYR A 157 11.71 1.31 9.53
C TYR A 157 11.97 1.86 8.12
N ILE A 158 11.75 3.16 7.90
CA ILE A 158 12.08 3.84 6.64
C ILE A 158 13.58 3.68 6.34
N LYS A 159 14.44 3.91 7.34
CA LYS A 159 15.89 3.75 7.19
C LYS A 159 16.26 2.32 6.81
N GLN A 160 15.66 1.31 7.43
CA GLN A 160 15.91 -0.09 7.10
C GLN A 160 15.57 -0.40 5.63
N ILE A 161 14.41 0.07 5.14
CA ILE A 161 14.01 -0.09 3.74
C ILE A 161 15.02 0.53 2.77
N GLN A 162 15.48 1.75 3.10
CA GLN A 162 16.44 2.49 2.30
C GLN A 162 17.82 1.81 2.28
N ASP A 163 18.35 1.44 3.45
CA ASP A 163 19.67 0.82 3.59
C ASP A 163 19.77 -0.51 2.84
N HIS A 164 18.68 -1.28 2.79
CA HIS A 164 18.62 -2.58 2.11
C HIS A 164 18.10 -2.48 0.67
N LYS A 165 17.82 -1.26 0.18
CA LYS A 165 17.32 -1.01 -1.17
C LYS A 165 16.06 -1.84 -1.52
N LEU A 166 15.18 -2.06 -0.55
CA LEU A 166 14.03 -2.95 -0.76
C LEU A 166 13.08 -2.44 -1.85
N MET A 167 13.01 -1.12 -2.05
CA MET A 167 12.24 -0.54 -3.16
C MET A 167 12.76 -0.95 -4.54
N GLU A 168 14.08 -1.08 -4.73
CA GLU A 168 14.64 -1.57 -5.99
C GLU A 168 14.23 -3.03 -6.22
N TYR A 169 14.27 -3.84 -5.16
CA TYR A 169 13.84 -5.22 -5.19
C TYR A 169 12.34 -5.33 -5.53
N TRP A 170 11.47 -4.67 -4.78
CA TRP A 170 10.02 -4.78 -4.95
C TRP A 170 9.50 -4.26 -6.29
N LEU A 171 10.14 -3.23 -6.87
CA LEU A 171 9.65 -2.63 -8.10
C LEU A 171 10.27 -3.24 -9.37
N TYR A 172 11.49 -3.75 -9.31
CA TYR A 172 12.24 -4.11 -10.52
C TYR A 172 12.69 -5.57 -10.59
N ASN A 173 12.74 -6.29 -9.47
CA ASN A 173 12.97 -7.73 -9.48
C ASN A 173 11.62 -8.44 -9.52
N ASN A 174 11.00 -8.45 -10.70
CA ASN A 174 9.85 -9.33 -10.94
C ASN A 174 10.38 -10.74 -11.21
N ASP A 175 9.96 -11.71 -10.39
CA ASP A 175 9.92 -13.13 -10.77
C ASP A 175 8.96 -13.37 -11.95
#